data_AF-A0A955EFZ8-F1
#
_entry.id   AF-A0A955EFZ8-F1
#
_cell.length_a   1.000
_cell.length_b   1.000
_cell.length_c   1.000
_cell.angle_alpha   90.00
_cell.angle_beta   90.00
_cell.angle_gamma   90.00
#
_symmetry.space_group_name_H-M   'P 1'
#
loop_
_entity.id
_entity.type
_entity.pdbx_description
1 polymer ?
#
loop_
_entity_poly.entity_id
_entity_poly.type
_entity_poly.pdbx_seq_one_letter_code
_entity_poly.pdbx_strand_id
1 'polypeptide(L)'
;MIARLGASIRENVERFGVFVRFAAATLLAILSGTSSWARWSRLAPQLFLIGTRSIPVLGLTGATIGAILAIEGYDQFAQLGQEHRLGAVVNISVVKQIGPVLAAVMLAGRVGCALTAELGSMRVTEQIDA
;
A
#
# COMPACT_ATOMS: atom_id res chain seq x y z
N MET A 1 -29.71 13.01 -21.46
CA MET A 1 -29.15 12.19 -20.37
C MET A 1 -28.27 11.06 -20.90
N ILE A 2 -28.76 10.21 -21.81
CA ILE A 2 -28.02 9.09 -22.41
C ILE A 2 -26.71 9.54 -23.10
N ALA A 3 -26.72 10.63 -23.86
CA ALA A 3 -25.52 11.16 -24.52
C ALA A 3 -24.41 11.63 -23.56
N ARG A 4 -24.77 12.20 -22.40
CA ARG A 4 -23.81 12.61 -21.37
C ARG A 4 -23.20 11.40 -20.65
N LEU A 5 -24.02 10.38 -20.40
CA LEU A 5 -23.57 9.12 -19.83
C LEU A 5 -22.59 8.40 -20.78
N GLY A 6 -22.92 8.36 -22.07
CA GLY A 6 -22.04 7.78 -23.10
C GLY A 6 -20.70 8.51 -23.23
N ALA A 7 -20.70 9.84 -23.20
CA ALA A 7 -19.47 10.63 -23.22
C ALA A 7 -18.58 10.39 -21.98
N SER A 8 -19.19 10.34 -20.79
CA SER A 8 -18.45 10.12 -19.54
C SER A 8 -17.85 8.71 -19.44
N ILE A 9 -18.57 7.69 -19.90
CA ILE A 9 -18.05 6.32 -19.98
C ILE A 9 -16.86 6.26 -20.95
N ARG A 10 -16.99 6.87 -22.13
CA ARG A 10 -15.90 6.86 -23.12
C ARG A 10 -14.65 7.56 -22.59
N GLU A 11 -14.80 8.71 -21.96
CA GLU A 11 -13.69 9.45 -21.37
C GLU A 11 -12.97 8.65 -20.25
N ASN A 12 -13.73 7.97 -19.38
CA ASN A 12 -13.13 7.12 -18.34
C ASN A 12 -12.36 5.95 -18.93
N VAL A 13 -12.90 5.33 -20.00
CA VAL A 13 -12.22 4.22 -20.71
C VAL A 13 -10.96 4.72 -21.40
N GLU A 14 -10.99 5.89 -22.05
CA GLU A 14 -9.82 6.49 -22.69
C GLU A 14 -8.73 6.83 -21.65
N ARG A 15 -9.09 7.50 -20.55
CA ARG A 15 -8.16 7.83 -19.44
C ARG A 15 -7.55 6.56 -18.84
N PHE A 16 -8.36 5.55 -18.60
CA PHE A 16 -7.87 4.26 -18.09
C PHE A 16 -6.93 3.56 -19.08
N GLY A 17 -7.25 3.61 -20.38
CA GLY A 17 -6.39 3.07 -21.44
C GLY A 17 -5.01 3.73 -21.48
N VAL A 18 -4.94 5.07 -21.35
CA VAL A 18 -3.67 5.80 -21.25
C VAL A 18 -2.87 5.37 -20.02
N PHE A 19 -3.53 5.28 -18.86
CA PHE A 19 -2.91 4.83 -17.62
C PHE A 19 -2.34 3.41 -17.74
N VAL A 20 -3.11 2.47 -18.28
CA VAL A 20 -2.68 1.08 -18.49
C VAL A 20 -1.49 0.98 -19.43
N ARG A 21 -1.49 1.75 -20.53
CA ARG A 21 -0.35 1.79 -21.46
C ARG A 21 0.92 2.33 -20.80
N PHE A 22 0.80 3.40 -20.02
CA PHE A 22 1.93 3.95 -19.26
C PHE A 22 2.46 2.96 -18.22
N ALA A 23 1.57 2.32 -17.45
CA ALA A 23 1.95 1.31 -16.47
C ALA A 23 2.62 0.09 -17.11
N ALA A 24 2.08 -0.42 -18.22
CA ALA A 24 2.65 -1.54 -18.95
C ALA A 24 4.03 -1.21 -19.55
N ALA A 25 4.18 -0.04 -20.17
CA ALA A 25 5.46 0.41 -20.70
C ALA A 25 6.52 0.54 -19.58
N THR A 26 6.13 1.08 -18.43
CA THR A 26 7.01 1.20 -17.26
C THR A 26 7.43 -0.17 -16.73
N LEU A 27 6.48 -1.11 -16.61
CA LEU A 27 6.75 -2.47 -16.16
C LEU A 27 7.70 -3.20 -17.11
N LEU A 28 7.48 -3.10 -18.43
CA LEU A 28 8.35 -3.69 -19.44
C LEU A 28 9.75 -3.08 -19.43
N ALA A 29 9.88 -1.76 -19.22
CA ALA A 29 11.17 -1.07 -19.12
C ALA A 29 11.96 -1.47 -17.85
N ILE A 30 11.25 -1.81 -16.76
CA ILE A 30 11.88 -2.37 -15.56
C ILE A 30 12.45 -3.77 -15.87
N LEU A 31 11.70 -4.61 -16.59
CA LEU A 31 12.07 -5.99 -16.91
C LEU A 31 13.15 -6.11 -18.02
N SER A 32 13.25 -5.16 -18.95
CA SER A 32 14.17 -5.21 -20.09
C SER A 32 15.66 -4.95 -19.77
N GLY A 33 16.04 -4.91 -18.49
CA GLY A 33 17.44 -5.16 -18.08
C GLY A 33 18.51 -4.11 -18.42
N THR A 34 18.22 -3.03 -19.15
CA THR A 34 19.28 -2.26 -19.85
C THR A 34 20.24 -1.39 -19.01
N SER A 35 20.10 -1.26 -17.68
CA SER A 35 21.14 -0.65 -16.83
C SER A 35 20.90 -0.92 -15.33
N SER A 36 21.47 -1.99 -14.77
CA SER A 36 21.20 -2.39 -13.38
C SER A 36 21.86 -1.46 -12.34
N TRP A 37 23.04 -0.90 -12.62
CA TRP A 37 23.83 -0.18 -11.62
C TRP A 37 23.31 1.24 -11.32
N ALA A 38 22.88 1.98 -12.34
CA ALA A 38 22.30 3.33 -12.18
C ALA A 38 20.90 3.32 -11.54
N ARG A 39 20.19 2.17 -11.58
CA ARG A 39 18.85 2.03 -10.96
C ARG A 39 18.93 1.79 -9.46
N TRP A 40 19.89 0.99 -8.98
CA TRP A 40 20.01 0.71 -7.55
C TRP A 40 20.29 1.96 -6.71
N SER A 41 21.09 2.90 -7.22
CA SER A 41 21.38 4.16 -6.52
C SER A 41 20.14 5.05 -6.35
N ARG A 42 19.17 4.97 -7.27
CA ARG A 42 17.89 5.72 -7.19
C ARG A 42 16.81 4.95 -6.43
N LEU A 43 16.79 3.61 -6.54
CA LEU A 43 15.80 2.79 -5.86
C LEU A 43 16.06 2.65 -4.36
N ALA A 44 17.32 2.59 -3.93
CA ALA A 44 17.64 2.39 -2.51
C ALA A 44 17.09 3.53 -1.60
N PRO A 45 17.25 4.82 -1.95
CA PRO A 45 16.61 5.91 -1.20
C PRO A 45 15.08 5.81 -1.18
N GLN A 46 14.44 5.50 -2.31
CA GLN A 46 12.98 5.32 -2.39
C GLN A 46 12.52 4.16 -1.50
N LEU A 47 13.21 3.02 -1.53
CA LEU A 47 12.89 1.85 -0.70
C LEU A 47 13.04 2.15 0.79
N PHE A 48 14.08 2.89 1.18
CA PHE A 48 14.26 3.32 2.57
C PHE A 48 13.14 4.28 3.02
N LEU A 49 12.78 5.23 2.15
CA LEU A 49 11.71 6.18 2.40
C LEU A 49 10.36 5.49 2.59
N ILE A 50 10.05 4.54 1.70
CA ILE A 50 8.77 3.83 1.66
C ILE A 50 8.69 2.77 2.75
N GLY A 51 9.70 1.91 2.85
CA GLY A 51 9.73 0.78 3.79
C GLY A 51 10.03 1.25 5.21
N THR A 52 11.26 1.69 5.46
CA THR A 52 11.77 1.95 6.81
C THR A 52 10.98 3.04 7.53
N ARG A 53 10.61 4.14 6.85
CA ARG A 53 9.84 5.20 7.52
C ARG A 53 8.41 4.79 7.86
N SER A 54 7.89 3.73 7.25
CA SER A 54 6.54 3.21 7.51
C SER A 54 6.51 2.23 8.69
N ILE A 55 7.63 1.55 9.00
CA ILE A 55 7.73 0.57 10.10
C ILE A 55 7.21 1.11 11.45
N PRO A 56 7.57 2.32 11.92
CA PRO A 56 7.12 2.79 13.23
C PRO A 56 5.60 2.94 13.31
N VAL A 57 4.96 3.39 12.22
CA VAL A 57 3.50 3.58 12.18
C VAL A 57 2.79 2.25 12.13
N LEU A 58 3.25 1.30 11.30
CA LEU A 58 2.70 -0.05 11.24
C LEU A 58 2.90 -0.81 12.57
N GLY A 59 4.06 -0.64 13.20
CA GLY A 59 4.38 -1.26 14.48
C GLY A 59 3.50 -0.76 15.61
N LEU A 60 3.32 0.56 15.72
CA LEU A 60 2.45 1.16 16.73
C LEU A 60 1.00 0.70 16.55
N THR A 61 0.47 0.79 15.33
CA THR A 61 -0.94 0.47 15.07
C THR A 61 -1.21 -1.02 15.19
N GLY A 62 -0.30 -1.86 14.69
CA GLY A 62 -0.36 -3.31 14.85
C GLY A 62 -0.27 -3.75 16.30
N ALA A 63 0.60 -3.11 17.11
CA ALA A 63 0.70 -3.39 18.54
C ALA A 63 -0.58 -3.01 19.28
N THR A 64 -1.15 -1.82 19.00
CA THR A 64 -2.41 -1.40 19.61
C THR A 64 -3.56 -2.35 19.25
N ILE A 65 -3.70 -2.71 17.97
CA ILE A 65 -4.75 -3.63 17.52
C ILE A 65 -4.55 -5.02 18.13
N GLY A 66 -3.31 -5.53 18.17
CA GLY A 66 -3.00 -6.81 18.81
C GLY A 66 -3.33 -6.83 20.30
N ALA A 67 -3.05 -5.74 21.03
CA ALA A 67 -3.40 -5.61 22.44
C ALA A 67 -4.92 -5.61 22.66
N ILE A 68 -5.66 -4.88 21.83
CA ILE A 68 -7.13 -4.85 21.89
C ILE A 68 -7.69 -6.26 21.65
N LEU A 69 -7.22 -6.98 20.62
CA LEU A 69 -7.65 -8.34 20.33
C LEU A 69 -7.33 -9.33 21.46
N ALA A 70 -6.18 -9.17 22.13
CA ALA A 70 -5.82 -10.01 23.26
C ALA A 70 -6.74 -9.78 24.46
N ILE A 71 -7.05 -8.51 24.78
CA ILE A 71 -7.93 -8.15 25.89
C ILE A 71 -9.37 -8.61 25.60
N GLU A 72 -9.90 -8.30 24.43
CA GLU A 72 -11.27 -8.65 24.06
C GLU A 72 -11.45 -10.17 23.84
N GLY A 73 -10.43 -10.83 23.29
CA GLY A 73 -10.44 -12.27 23.10
C GLY A 73 -10.37 -13.04 24.41
N TYR A 74 -9.70 -12.51 25.44
CA TYR A 74 -9.59 -13.18 26.74
C TYR A 74 -10.96 -13.50 27.33
N ASP A 75 -11.85 -12.51 27.39
CA ASP A 75 -13.18 -12.70 27.97
C ASP A 75 -14.01 -13.76 27.21
N GLN A 76 -13.82 -13.86 25.89
CA GLN A 76 -14.51 -14.86 25.06
C GLN A 76 -13.99 -16.29 25.32
N PHE A 77 -12.66 -16.47 25.38
CA PHE A 77 -12.05 -17.78 25.60
C PHE A 77 -12.14 -18.24 27.05
N ALA A 78 -12.17 -17.32 28.01
CA ALA A 78 -12.38 -17.61 29.43
C ALA A 78 -13.78 -18.19 29.68
N GLN A 79 -14.82 -17.65 29.03
CA GLN A 79 -16.19 -18.18 29.10
C GLN A 79 -16.30 -19.62 28.56
N LEU A 80 -15.42 -19.99 27.64
CA LEU A 80 -15.36 -21.33 27.05
C LEU A 80 -14.41 -22.28 27.80
N GLY A 81 -13.70 -21.81 28.83
CA GLY A 81 -12.67 -22.58 29.53
C GLY A 81 -11.47 -22.95 28.64
N GLN A 82 -11.16 -22.13 27.62
CA GLN A 82 -10.13 -22.37 26.60
C GLN A 82 -9.11 -21.22 26.48
N GLU A 83 -8.85 -20.51 27.58
CA GLU A 83 -7.90 -19.40 27.67
C GLU A 83 -6.49 -19.74 27.12
N HIS A 84 -6.03 -20.99 27.26
CA HIS A 84 -4.74 -21.43 26.73
C HIS A 84 -4.64 -21.37 25.19
N ARG A 85 -5.77 -21.36 24.47
CA ARG A 85 -5.80 -21.32 22.99
C ARG A 85 -5.80 -19.91 22.44
N LEU A 86 -6.11 -18.91 23.27
CA LEU A 86 -6.22 -17.51 22.87
C LEU A 86 -4.99 -17.03 22.12
N GLY A 87 -3.79 -17.23 22.69
CA GLY A 87 -2.54 -16.77 22.09
C GLY A 87 -2.27 -17.35 20.70
N ALA A 88 -2.57 -18.65 20.50
CA ALA A 88 -2.39 -19.30 19.21
C ALA A 88 -3.35 -18.75 18.15
N VAL A 89 -4.62 -18.52 18.52
CA VAL A 89 -5.63 -17.96 17.62
C VAL A 89 -5.30 -16.53 17.25
N VAL A 90 -4.97 -15.68 18.24
CA VAL A 90 -4.58 -14.28 18.01
C VAL A 90 -3.35 -14.20 17.10
N ASN A 91 -2.32 -15.02 17.35
CA ASN A 91 -1.13 -15.05 16.51
C ASN A 91 -1.45 -15.40 15.04
N ILE A 92 -2.25 -16.45 14.81
CA ILE A 92 -2.62 -16.88 13.46
C ILE A 92 -3.44 -15.79 12.75
N SER A 93 -4.43 -15.21 13.44
CA SER A 93 -5.30 -14.16 12.89
C SER A 93 -4.52 -12.89 12.55
N VAL A 94 -3.63 -12.45 13.44
CA VAL A 94 -2.80 -11.26 13.21
C VAL A 94 -1.83 -11.49 12.07
N VAL A 95 -1.10 -12.61 12.05
CA VAL A 95 -0.07 -12.84 11.01
C VAL A 95 -0.68 -13.10 9.64
N LYS A 96 -1.78 -13.85 9.55
CA LYS A 96 -2.33 -14.28 8.25
C LYS A 96 -3.38 -13.35 7.66
N GLN A 97 -4.11 -12.60 8.49
CA GLN A 97 -5.25 -11.81 8.02
C GLN A 97 -5.04 -10.33 8.29
N ILE A 98 -4.98 -9.96 9.56
CA ILE A 98 -5.06 -8.56 9.98
C ILE A 98 -3.76 -7.82 9.62
N GLY A 99 -2.60 -8.42 9.87
CA GLY A 99 -1.28 -7.85 9.57
C GLY A 99 -1.12 -7.47 8.09
N PRO A 100 -1.34 -8.40 7.13
CA PRO A 100 -1.26 -8.09 5.71
C PRO A 100 -2.26 -7.01 5.26
N VAL A 101 -3.50 -7.06 5.74
CA VAL A 101 -4.54 -6.09 5.38
C VAL A 101 -4.20 -4.70 5.92
N LEU A 102 -3.81 -4.59 7.19
CA LEU A 102 -3.40 -3.32 7.79
C LEU A 102 -2.18 -2.74 7.08
N ALA A 103 -1.16 -3.56 6.80
CA ALA A 103 0.03 -3.13 6.09
C ALA A 103 -0.31 -2.60 4.69
N ALA A 104 -1.17 -3.31 3.94
CA ALA A 104 -1.59 -2.90 2.60
C ALA A 104 -2.34 -1.55 2.62
N VAL A 105 -3.33 -1.41 3.50
CA VAL A 105 -4.14 -0.19 3.59
C VAL A 105 -3.32 1.00 4.08
N MET A 106 -2.51 0.82 5.13
CA MET A 106 -1.68 1.89 5.66
C MET A 106 -0.61 2.36 4.67
N LEU A 107 0.03 1.41 3.98
CA LEU A 107 1.06 1.74 2.99
C LEU A 107 0.43 2.43 1.78
N ALA A 108 -0.71 1.94 1.27
CA ALA A 108 -1.44 2.60 0.19
C ALA A 108 -1.81 4.05 0.53
N GLY A 109 -2.32 4.30 1.75
CA GLY A 109 -2.67 5.65 2.19
C GLY A 109 -1.45 6.56 2.34
N ARG A 110 -0.50 6.20 3.22
CA ARG A 110 0.65 7.05 3.54
C ARG A 110 1.59 7.24 2.34
N VAL A 111 1.99 6.12 1.73
CA VAL A 111 3.01 6.15 0.67
C VAL A 111 2.38 6.61 -0.64
N GLY A 112 1.16 6.18 -0.96
CA GLY A 112 0.47 6.62 -2.17
C GLY A 112 0.27 8.14 -2.21
N CYS A 113 -0.19 8.74 -1.10
CA CYS A 113 -0.33 10.20 -1.00
C CYS A 113 1.02 10.92 -1.11
N ALA A 114 2.07 10.42 -0.45
CA ALA A 114 3.40 11.03 -0.50
C ALA A 114 3.98 11.02 -1.92
N LEU A 115 3.90 9.89 -2.62
CA LEU A 115 4.37 9.77 -4.01
C LEU A 115 3.56 10.65 -4.97
N THR A 116 2.24 10.72 -4.77
CA THR A 116 1.37 11.57 -5.60
C THR A 116 1.69 13.05 -5.40
N ALA A 117 1.96 13.48 -4.15
CA ALA A 117 2.36 14.84 -3.85
C ALA A 117 3.74 15.19 -4.43
N GLU A 118 4.70 14.26 -4.37
CA GLU A 118 6.04 14.42 -4.95
C GLU A 118 5.96 14.60 -6.48
N LEU A 119 5.28 13.69 -7.19
CA LEU A 119 5.08 13.80 -8.64
C LEU A 119 4.28 15.05 -9.02
N GLY A 120 3.29 15.43 -8.22
CA GLY A 120 2.52 16.66 -8.41
C GLY A 120 3.40 17.91 -8.32
N SER A 121 4.30 17.95 -7.32
CA SER A 121 5.27 19.04 -7.16
C SER A 121 6.23 19.13 -8.34
N MET A 122 6.74 17.99 -8.81
CA MET A 122 7.62 17.94 -9.99
C MET A 122 6.92 18.43 -11.26
N ARG A 123 5.62 18.16 -11.40
CA ARG A 123 4.81 18.69 -12.50
C ARG A 123 4.63 20.21 -12.41
N VAL A 124 4.35 20.74 -11.22
CA VAL A 124 4.17 22.19 -11.01
C VAL A 124 5.48 22.96 -11.22
N THR A 125 6.60 22.34 -10.92
CA THR A 125 7.94 22.90 -11.15
C THR A 125 8.52 22.60 -12.54
N GLU A 126 7.70 22.04 -13.45
CA GLU A 126 8.05 21.71 -14.84
C GLU A 126 9.25 20.75 -14.99
N GLN A 127 9.63 20.03 -13.94
CA GLN A 127 10.77 19.09 -13.96
C GLN A 127 10.50 17.82 -14.78
N ILE A 128 9.23 17.53 -15.09
CA ILE A 128 8.83 16.36 -15.88
C ILE A 128 8.89 16.65 -17.39
N ASP A 129 8.77 17.93 -17.78
CA ASP A 129 8.67 18.36 -19.17
C ASP A 129 10.00 18.88 -19.76
N ALA A 130 11.03 19.06 -18.90
CA ALA A 130 12.38 19.47 -19.26
C ALA A 130 13.24 18.30 -19.82
#